data_AF-A0A915YH76-F1
#
_entry.id   AF-A0A915YH76-F1
#
_cell.length_a   1.000
_cell.length_b   1.000
_cell.length_c   1.000
_cell.angle_alpha   90.00
_cell.angle_beta   90.00
_cell.angle_gamma   90.00
#
_symmetry.space_group_name_H-M   'P 1'
#
loop_
_entity.id
_entity.type
_entity.pdbx_description
1 polymer ?
#
loop_
_entity_poly.entity_id
_entity_poly.type
_entity_poly.pdbx_seq_one_letter_code
_entity_poly.pdbx_strand_id
1 'polypeptide(L)'
;MVRTILENHLKTQAPVIEQDLMSKAGELLAYVSKEQNISAYGLSLLFKVAEGKLIGQVITAQAKEVYCLDAGAFFSEMLTTRLEQAPDLLKKQILAQLGGSKMEALFISMLQKDYMLIRYNRKQKLELHKITSTNSELVNLQDFIKTVKL
;
A
#
# COMPACT_ATOMS: atom_id res chain seq x y z
N MET A 1 25.03 3.94 -2.03
CA MET A 1 25.22 3.66 -0.60
C MET A 1 23.97 3.97 0.23
N VAL A 2 23.44 5.20 0.22
CA VAL A 2 22.24 5.57 1.02
C VAL A 2 20.94 4.92 0.52
N ARG A 3 20.79 4.73 -0.80
CA ARG A 3 19.67 4.00 -1.45
C ARG A 3 19.49 2.58 -0.89
N THR A 4 20.62 1.88 -0.68
CA THR A 4 20.68 0.53 -0.08
C THR A 4 20.32 0.54 1.40
N ILE A 5 20.58 1.64 2.12
CA ILE A 5 20.23 1.77 3.55
C ILE A 5 18.72 1.94 3.70
N LEU A 6 18.09 2.80 2.90
CA LEU A 6 16.63 2.96 2.86
C LEU A 6 15.96 1.64 2.46
N GLU A 7 16.46 0.98 1.42
CA GLU A 7 15.95 -0.31 0.95
C GLU A 7 16.07 -1.39 2.04
N ASN A 8 17.21 -1.49 2.71
CA ASN A 8 17.41 -2.43 3.81
C ASN A 8 16.53 -2.10 5.02
N HIS A 9 16.34 -0.82 5.33
CA HIS A 9 15.47 -0.40 6.43
C HIS A 9 14.00 -0.73 6.13
N LEU A 10 13.51 -0.40 4.93
CA LEU A 10 12.17 -0.76 4.46
C LEU A 10 12.00 -2.29 4.45
N LYS A 11 13.01 -3.05 4.02
CA LYS A 11 12.98 -4.52 4.09
C LYS A 11 12.89 -5.04 5.52
N THR A 12 13.58 -4.44 6.49
CA THR A 12 13.49 -4.83 7.90
C THR A 12 12.15 -4.47 8.54
N GLN A 13 11.53 -3.37 8.10
CA GLN A 13 10.25 -2.90 8.61
C GLN A 13 9.05 -3.45 7.81
N ALA A 14 9.28 -4.11 6.67
CA ALA A 14 8.24 -4.59 5.78
C ALA A 14 7.14 -5.40 6.49
N PRO A 15 7.43 -6.32 7.43
CA PRO A 15 6.37 -7.05 8.15
C PRO A 15 5.46 -6.13 8.98
N VAL A 16 6.05 -5.10 9.60
CA VAL A 16 5.33 -4.14 10.44
C VAL A 16 4.49 -3.20 9.57
N ILE A 17 5.07 -2.71 8.48
CA ILE A 17 4.37 -1.87 7.50
C ILE A 17 3.22 -2.64 6.85
N GLU A 18 3.42 -3.93 6.54
CA GLU A 18 2.38 -4.79 6.01
C GLU A 18 1.24 -4.98 7.00
N GLN A 19 1.55 -5.19 8.28
CA GLN A 19 0.54 -5.29 9.34
C GLN A 19 -0.29 -4.00 9.46
N ASP A 20 0.36 -2.83 9.43
CA ASP A 20 -0.37 -1.55 9.47
C ASP A 20 -1.24 -1.33 8.25
N LEU A 21 -0.70 -1.69 7.07
CA LEU A 21 -1.42 -1.62 5.81
C LEU A 21 -2.68 -2.48 5.88
N MET A 22 -2.57 -3.71 6.40
CA MET A 22 -3.72 -4.61 6.59
C MET A 22 -4.70 -4.05 7.64
N SER A 23 -4.21 -3.45 8.73
CA SER A 23 -5.09 -2.84 9.76
C SER A 23 -5.89 -1.67 9.18
N LYS A 24 -5.21 -0.69 8.57
CA LYS A 24 -5.85 0.47 7.95
C LYS A 24 -6.77 0.06 6.80
N ALA A 25 -6.40 -0.93 6.00
CA ALA A 25 -7.27 -1.48 4.96
C ALA A 25 -8.53 -2.13 5.58
N GLY A 26 -8.39 -2.89 6.66
CA GLY A 26 -9.52 -3.48 7.38
C GLY A 26 -10.48 -2.43 7.94
N GLU A 27 -9.95 -1.38 8.57
CA GLU A 27 -10.72 -0.24 9.07
C GLU A 27 -11.49 0.46 7.94
N LEU A 28 -10.83 0.72 6.81
CA LEU A 28 -11.46 1.34 5.65
C LEU A 28 -12.56 0.46 5.05
N LEU A 29 -12.33 -0.85 4.90
CA LEU A 29 -13.33 -1.78 4.38
C LEU A 29 -14.53 -1.91 5.33
N ALA A 30 -14.31 -1.89 6.64
CA ALA A 30 -15.39 -1.88 7.63
C ALA A 30 -16.21 -0.58 7.58
N TYR A 31 -15.53 0.56 7.43
CA TYR A 31 -16.19 1.86 7.25
C TYR A 31 -17.08 1.87 5.99
N VAL A 32 -16.53 1.50 4.84
CA VAL A 32 -17.27 1.46 3.57
C VAL A 32 -18.39 0.42 3.61
N SER A 33 -18.17 -0.72 4.24
CA SER A 33 -19.18 -1.76 4.47
C SER A 33 -20.42 -1.19 5.18
N LYS A 34 -20.20 -0.40 6.23
CA LYS A 34 -21.27 0.25 7.00
C LYS A 34 -22.00 1.31 6.18
N GLU A 35 -21.27 2.19 5.50
CA GLU A 35 -21.84 3.27 4.68
C GLU A 35 -22.67 2.73 3.51
N GLN A 36 -22.21 1.65 2.88
CA GLN A 36 -22.84 1.08 1.69
C GLN A 36 -23.85 -0.03 2.01
N ASN A 37 -23.96 -0.44 3.28
CA ASN A 37 -24.75 -1.59 3.73
C ASN A 37 -24.41 -2.89 2.95
N ILE A 38 -23.12 -3.15 2.76
CA ILE A 38 -22.58 -4.32 2.06
C ILE A 38 -21.64 -5.05 3.02
N SER A 39 -21.53 -6.37 2.93
CA SER A 39 -20.55 -7.15 3.73
C SER A 39 -19.11 -6.74 3.41
N ALA A 40 -18.33 -6.40 4.46
CA ALA A 40 -16.90 -6.09 4.33
C ALA A 40 -16.08 -7.21 3.66
N TYR A 41 -16.49 -8.47 3.83
CA TYR A 41 -15.83 -9.63 3.20
C TYR A 41 -16.05 -9.69 1.67
N GLY A 42 -17.08 -9.01 1.16
CA GLY A 42 -17.34 -8.88 -0.26
C GLY A 42 -16.67 -7.66 -0.90
N LEU A 43 -15.91 -6.88 -0.12
CA LEU A 43 -15.19 -5.71 -0.59
C LEU A 43 -13.70 -6.03 -0.79
N SER A 44 -13.07 -5.24 -1.66
CA SER A 44 -11.62 -5.30 -1.88
C SER A 44 -11.09 -3.89 -2.10
N LEU A 45 -9.88 -3.64 -1.64
CA LEU A 45 -9.19 -2.37 -1.80
C LEU A 45 -8.14 -2.50 -2.91
N LEU A 46 -8.37 -1.82 -4.02
CA LEU A 46 -7.51 -1.79 -5.19
C LEU A 46 -6.71 -0.49 -5.22
N PHE A 47 -5.39 -0.58 -5.27
CA PHE A 47 -4.50 0.54 -5.52
C PHE A 47 -3.99 0.52 -6.96
N LYS A 48 -4.10 1.66 -7.63
CA LYS A 48 -3.70 1.82 -9.02
C LYS A 48 -3.08 3.17 -9.30
N VAL A 49 -2.20 3.21 -10.29
CA VAL A 49 -1.71 4.48 -10.85
C VAL A 49 -2.64 4.89 -11.98
N ALA A 50 -3.20 6.10 -11.88
CA ALA A 50 -3.98 6.71 -12.94
C ALA A 50 -3.54 8.17 -13.09
N GLU A 51 -3.26 8.60 -14.33
CA GLU A 51 -2.83 9.97 -14.64
C GLU A 51 -1.64 10.46 -13.79
N GLY A 52 -0.73 9.56 -13.43
CA GLY A 52 0.44 9.89 -12.61
C GLY A 52 0.13 10.12 -11.13
N LYS A 53 -1.05 9.71 -10.65
CA LYS A 53 -1.43 9.71 -9.23
C LYS A 53 -1.74 8.32 -8.72
N LEU A 54 -1.52 8.11 -7.43
CA LEU A 54 -1.85 6.86 -6.77
C LEU A 54 -3.28 6.92 -6.20
N ILE A 55 -4.17 6.13 -6.78
CA ILE A 55 -5.59 6.09 -6.40
C ILE A 55 -5.90 4.77 -5.70
N GLY A 56 -6.65 4.83 -4.61
CA GLY A 56 -7.23 3.67 -3.93
C GLY A 56 -8.72 3.60 -4.23
N GLN A 57 -9.24 2.41 -4.51
CA GLN A 57 -10.65 2.16 -4.80
C GLN A 57 -11.14 1.00 -3.97
N VAL A 58 -12.26 1.16 -3.29
CA VAL A 58 -12.99 0.03 -2.72
C VAL A 58 -13.97 -0.46 -3.76
N ILE A 59 -13.83 -1.72 -4.14
CA ILE A 59 -14.65 -2.39 -5.14
C ILE A 59 -15.41 -3.55 -4.50
N THR A 60 -16.59 -3.87 -5.03
CA THR A 60 -17.34 -5.07 -4.67
C THR A 60 -16.80 -6.30 -5.40
N ALA A 61 -17.31 -7.49 -5.04
CA ALA A 61 -17.05 -8.74 -5.76
C ALA A 61 -17.38 -8.70 -7.27
N GLN A 62 -18.27 -7.79 -7.69
CA GLN A 62 -18.62 -7.55 -9.09
C GLN A 62 -17.74 -6.47 -9.75
N ALA A 63 -16.61 -6.10 -9.12
CA ALA A 63 -15.72 -5.03 -9.55
C ALA A 63 -16.39 -3.65 -9.67
N LYS A 64 -17.52 -3.43 -8.99
CA LYS A 64 -18.17 -2.12 -8.92
C LYS A 64 -17.46 -1.27 -7.87
N GLU A 65 -17.00 -0.10 -8.26
CA GLU A 65 -16.47 0.90 -7.32
C GLU A 65 -17.58 1.44 -6.42
N VAL A 66 -17.31 1.46 -5.11
CA VAL A 66 -18.20 1.99 -4.07
C VAL A 66 -17.55 3.07 -3.22
N TYR A 67 -16.23 3.22 -3.31
CA TYR A 67 -15.48 4.28 -2.63
C TYR A 67 -14.15 4.54 -3.34
N CYS A 68 -13.66 5.77 -3.29
CA CYS A 68 -12.39 6.18 -3.86
C CYS A 68 -11.62 7.03 -2.85
N LEU A 69 -10.31 6.87 -2.78
CA LEU A 69 -9.41 7.66 -1.92
C LEU A 69 -8.11 8.03 -2.64
N ASP A 70 -7.48 9.08 -2.13
CA ASP A 70 -6.09 9.39 -2.42
C ASP A 70 -5.19 8.38 -1.70
N ALA A 71 -4.70 7.40 -2.46
CA ALA A 71 -3.83 6.38 -1.90
C ALA A 71 -2.41 6.90 -1.66
N GLY A 72 -1.97 7.93 -2.39
CA GLY A 72 -0.73 8.64 -2.10
C GLY A 72 -0.72 9.22 -0.68
N ALA A 73 -1.79 9.91 -0.29
CA ALA A 73 -1.98 10.43 1.05
C ALA A 73 -2.06 9.29 2.10
N PHE A 74 -2.84 8.24 1.82
CA PHE A 74 -2.98 7.07 2.69
C PHE A 74 -1.64 6.41 3.04
N PHE A 75 -0.80 6.15 2.04
CA PHE A 75 0.52 5.57 2.27
C PHE A 75 1.50 6.55 2.93
N SER A 76 1.41 7.85 2.58
CA SER A 76 2.27 8.89 3.17
C SER A 76 2.03 9.05 4.66
N GLU A 77 0.77 9.00 5.11
CA GLU A 77 0.41 9.06 6.52
C GLU A 77 1.01 7.88 7.29
N MET A 78 0.82 6.65 6.78
CA MET A 78 1.34 5.43 7.39
C MET A 78 2.87 5.45 7.51
N LEU A 79 3.58 5.85 6.45
CA LEU A 79 5.04 5.94 6.48
C LEU A 79 5.53 7.07 7.39
N THR A 80 4.82 8.21 7.45
CA THR A 80 5.18 9.31 8.35
C THR A 80 5.16 8.86 9.81
N THR A 81 4.08 8.18 10.23
CA THR A 81 3.97 7.62 11.59
C THR A 81 5.11 6.65 11.91
N ARG A 82 5.58 5.86 10.92
CA ARG A 82 6.71 4.95 11.11
C ARG A 82 8.06 5.65 11.11
N LEU A 83 8.25 6.67 10.28
CA LEU A 83 9.45 7.50 10.28
C LEU A 83 9.61 8.31 11.57
N GLU A 84 8.51 8.66 12.24
CA GLU A 84 8.54 9.29 13.56
C GLU A 84 9.14 8.40 14.64
N GLN A 85 8.99 7.08 14.50
CA GLN A 85 9.52 6.08 15.42
C GLN A 85 10.97 5.68 15.09
N ALA A 86 11.52 6.15 13.96
CA ALA A 86 12.88 5.84 13.53
C ALA A 86 13.93 6.76 14.20
N PRO A 87 15.17 6.28 14.40
CA PRO A 87 16.26 7.12 14.91
C PRO A 87 16.51 8.35 14.04
N ASP A 88 16.85 9.49 14.65
CA ASP A 88 17.01 10.79 13.97
C ASP A 88 17.99 10.77 12.78
N LEU A 89 19.05 9.96 12.86
CA LEU A 89 20.03 9.82 11.79
C LEU A 89 19.38 9.22 10.53
N LEU A 90 18.52 8.21 10.72
CA LEU A 90 17.74 7.54 9.68
C LEU A 90 16.68 8.50 9.13
N LYS A 91 15.96 9.18 10.02
CA LYS A 91 14.96 10.19 9.66
C LYS A 91 15.54 11.27 8.75
N LYS A 92 16.71 11.82 9.10
CA LYS A 92 17.43 12.81 8.28
C LYS A 92 17.88 12.25 6.92
N GLN A 93 18.35 11.00 6.87
CA GLN A 93 18.77 10.36 5.62
C GLN A 93 17.59 10.08 4.67
N ILE A 94 16.46 9.62 5.22
CA ILE A 94 15.24 9.34 4.46
C ILE A 94 14.63 10.65 3.94
N LEU A 95 14.53 11.68 4.79
CA LEU A 95 14.04 13.00 4.38
C LEU A 95 14.97 13.67 3.34
N ALA A 96 16.29 13.52 3.48
CA ALA A 96 17.25 14.05 2.50
C ALA A 96 17.17 13.34 1.14
N GLN A 97 16.88 12.04 1.10
CA GLN A 97 16.67 11.30 -0.15
C GLN A 97 15.30 11.53 -0.78
N LEU A 98 14.26 11.70 0.03
CA LEU A 98 12.93 12.04 -0.48
C LEU A 98 12.95 13.39 -1.19
N GLY A 99 13.85 14.32 -0.83
CA GLY A 99 14.24 15.43 -1.72
C GLY A 99 13.07 16.20 -2.35
N GLY A 100 12.00 16.44 -1.59
CA GLY A 100 10.77 17.07 -2.10
C GLY A 100 9.89 16.21 -3.03
N SER A 101 10.37 15.03 -3.43
CA SER A 101 9.58 13.98 -4.08
C SER A 101 8.66 13.35 -3.05
N LYS A 102 7.35 13.55 -3.22
CA LYS A 102 6.33 12.98 -2.35
C LYS A 102 6.49 11.46 -2.32
N MET A 103 6.35 10.82 -1.15
CA MET A 103 6.40 9.35 -1.01
C MET A 103 5.51 8.63 -2.03
N GLU A 104 4.42 9.29 -2.44
CA GLU A 104 3.59 8.90 -3.59
C GLU A 104 4.40 8.56 -4.86
N ALA A 105 5.43 9.31 -5.22
CA ALA A 105 6.28 9.04 -6.39
C ALA A 105 7.04 7.71 -6.27
N LEU A 106 7.43 7.34 -5.04
CA LEU A 106 8.02 6.04 -4.76
C LEU A 106 6.97 4.95 -5.03
N PHE A 107 5.78 5.05 -4.45
CA PHE A 107 4.72 4.06 -4.69
C PHE A 107 4.25 3.99 -6.16
N ILE A 108 4.19 5.12 -6.86
CA ILE A 108 3.91 5.17 -8.30
C ILE A 108 5.00 4.42 -9.07
N SER A 109 6.28 4.63 -8.72
CA SER A 109 7.39 3.91 -9.34
C SER A 109 7.38 2.41 -9.03
N MET A 110 6.85 2.02 -7.85
CA MET A 110 6.70 0.63 -7.44
C MET A 110 5.56 -0.07 -8.18
N LEU A 111 4.44 0.62 -8.38
CA LEU A 111 3.27 0.06 -9.04
C LEU A 111 3.44 0.02 -10.56
N GLN A 112 4.15 0.96 -11.18
CA GLN A 112 4.31 1.03 -12.64
C GLN A 112 2.96 0.91 -13.39
N LYS A 113 2.64 -0.28 -13.93
CA LYS A 113 1.37 -0.66 -14.59
C LYS A 113 0.58 -1.74 -13.83
N ASP A 114 1.16 -2.26 -12.76
CA ASP A 114 0.58 -3.29 -11.91
C ASP A 114 -0.35 -2.65 -10.87
N TYR A 115 -1.29 -3.45 -10.36
CA TYR A 115 -2.18 -3.04 -9.29
C TYR A 115 -1.87 -3.82 -8.01
N MET A 116 -2.10 -3.19 -6.86
CA MET A 116 -2.14 -3.90 -5.59
C MET A 116 -3.59 -4.09 -5.18
N LEU A 117 -3.96 -5.30 -4.78
CA LEU A 117 -5.29 -5.63 -4.30
C LEU A 117 -5.20 -6.20 -2.89
N ILE A 118 -5.93 -5.61 -1.96
CA ILE A 118 -6.12 -6.14 -0.61
C ILE A 118 -7.54 -6.69 -0.51
N ARG A 119 -7.67 -7.96 -0.14
CA ARG A 119 -8.97 -8.62 0.01
C ARG A 119 -8.95 -9.69 1.09
N TYR A 120 -10.12 -10.06 1.57
CA TYR A 120 -10.27 -11.20 2.47
C TYR A 120 -10.12 -12.53 1.72
N ASN A 121 -9.41 -13.47 2.33
CA ASN A 121 -9.38 -14.86 1.89
C ASN A 121 -10.56 -15.66 2.48
N ARG A 122 -10.64 -16.96 2.15
CA ARG A 122 -11.68 -17.87 2.66
C ARG A 122 -11.67 -18.03 4.19
N LYS A 123 -10.57 -17.68 4.86
CA LYS A 123 -10.40 -17.70 6.32
C LYS A 123 -10.62 -16.33 6.96
N GLN A 124 -11.20 -15.37 6.22
CA GLN A 124 -11.46 -14.01 6.70
C GLN A 124 -10.20 -13.25 7.13
N LYS A 125 -9.04 -13.58 6.55
CA LYS A 125 -7.80 -12.82 6.73
C LYS A 125 -7.55 -11.95 5.50
N LEU A 126 -7.11 -10.72 5.71
CA LEU A 126 -6.68 -9.86 4.62
C LEU A 126 -5.37 -10.38 4.03
N GLU A 127 -5.29 -10.33 2.70
CA GLU A 127 -4.13 -10.72 1.92
C GLU A 127 -3.82 -9.64 0.89
N LEU A 128 -2.52 -9.40 0.65
CA LEU A 128 -2.03 -8.53 -0.40
C LEU A 128 -1.77 -9.35 -1.68
N HIS A 129 -2.36 -8.91 -2.79
CA HIS A 129 -2.20 -9.50 -4.10
C HIS A 129 -1.60 -8.46 -5.04
N LYS A 130 -0.64 -8.87 -5.87
CA LYS A 130 -0.15 -8.11 -7.00
C LYS A 130 -0.92 -8.57 -8.24
N ILE A 131 -1.57 -7.64 -8.92
CA ILE A 131 -2.29 -7.90 -10.16
C ILE A 131 -1.48 -7.32 -11.31
N THR A 132 -1.07 -8.20 -12.21
CA THR A 132 -0.49 -7.84 -13.50
C THR A 132 -1.56 -7.98 -14.59
N SER A 133 -1.24 -7.61 -15.83
CA SER A 133 -2.15 -7.78 -16.97
C SER A 133 -2.58 -9.23 -17.22
N THR A 134 -1.83 -10.21 -16.73
CA THR A 134 -2.04 -11.64 -17.03
C THR A 134 -2.34 -12.50 -15.82
N ASN A 135 -1.92 -12.12 -14.61
CA ASN A 135 -2.08 -12.93 -13.40
C ASN A 135 -2.29 -12.09 -12.13
N SER A 136 -2.94 -12.69 -11.14
CA SER A 136 -2.97 -12.22 -9.75
C SER A 136 -2.11 -13.15 -8.90
N GLU A 137 -1.12 -12.59 -8.21
CA GLU A 137 -0.19 -13.33 -7.36
C GLU A 137 -0.28 -12.83 -5.93
N LEU A 138 -0.37 -13.76 -4.97
CA LEU A 138 -0.22 -13.42 -3.55
C LEU A 138 1.23 -12.95 -3.33
N VAL A 139 1.38 -11.76 -2.76
CA VAL A 139 2.70 -11.19 -2.45
C VAL A 139 2.71 -10.71 -1.01
N ASN A 140 3.85 -10.84 -0.34
CA ASN A 140 4.11 -10.08 0.87
C ASN A 140 4.78 -8.76 0.49
N LEU A 141 4.72 -7.77 1.37
CA LEU A 141 5.27 -6.44 1.12
C LEU A 141 6.79 -6.50 0.94
N GLN A 142 7.46 -7.44 1.60
CA GLN A 142 8.91 -7.63 1.50
C GLN A 142 9.34 -8.05 0.08
N ASP A 143 8.62 -8.98 -0.54
CA ASP A 143 8.87 -9.47 -1.90
C ASP A 143 8.44 -8.43 -2.93
N PHE A 144 7.37 -7.67 -2.64
CA PHE A 144 7.01 -6.49 -3.42
C PHE A 144 8.16 -5.47 -3.44
N ILE A 145 8.71 -5.09 -2.29
CA ILE A 145 9.87 -4.18 -2.19
C ILE A 145 11.09 -4.73 -2.94
N LYS A 146 11.35 -6.06 -2.91
CA LYS A 146 12.48 -6.67 -3.65
C LYS A 146 12.33 -6.59 -5.17
N THR A 147 11.11 -6.60 -5.70
CA THR A 147 10.89 -6.46 -7.15
C THR A 147 11.13 -5.04 -7.66
N VAL A 148 11.18 -4.07 -6.75
CA VAL A 148 11.45 -2.68 -7.08
C VAL A 148 12.96 -2.53 -7.12
N LYS A 149 13.53 -2.39 -8.32
CA LYS A 149 14.90 -1.92 -8.48
C LYS A 149 14.94 -0.45 -8.06
N LEU A 150 15.03 -0.25 -6.75
CA LEU A 150 14.94 1.06 -6.13
C LEU A 150 16.10 1.94 -6.48
#